data_AF-A0A762QTZ5-F1
#
_entry.id   AF-A0A762QTZ5-F1
#
_cell.length_a   1.000
_cell.length_b   1.000
_cell.length_c   1.000
_cell.angle_alpha   90.00
_cell.angle_beta   90.00
_cell.angle_gamma   90.00
#
_symmetry.space_group_name_H-M   'P 1'
#
loop_
_entity.id
_entity.type
_entity.pdbx_description
1 polymer ?
#
loop_
_entity_poly.entity_id
_entity_poly.type
_entity_poly.pdbx_seq_one_letter_code
_entity_poly.pdbx_strand_id
1 'polypeptide(L)'
;MSIFEAHFRRLHARYGAGQTHELQMQEIAAIFGCSVRNCRIALKKMHQEKWLDWQPQRGRGKRSRLHLLTSPEKLFSQNVNKLLEKQDYGNVLRFIGNDKYLLDRLSLWRFGVQDKSSETRVRIPYYRNLDPLNPLVPLRRTERHLLRQCLSGLTRYDAVQGRIVPDIAHYWTHNEDFTRWEFWLKSTARFADGCELDASAVQRCLLAASQSPQFAPIFSPIKTITADAPWHLVIETHHPVRRLDCLLATQPTMLFDYQHGHIRCTGAFHLQEHSDNFMVLRRNQHWHQARPGLDEITIFTWAPEHISMSFIPLLRGEEVQDDRPLNERSLEQSCCFVLLDGDGAFADEAGRRFI
;
A
#
# COMPACT_ATOMS: atom_id res chain seq x y z
N MET A 1 10.62 6.97 19.14
CA MET A 1 11.16 6.34 20.37
C MET A 1 11.16 7.36 21.49
N SER A 2 10.65 7.04 22.69
CA SER A 2 10.65 8.02 23.79
C SER A 2 12.08 8.22 24.34
N ILE A 3 12.40 9.40 24.85
CA ILE A 3 13.73 9.67 25.45
C ILE A 3 14.05 8.70 26.60
N PHE A 4 13.03 8.18 27.28
CA PHE A 4 13.17 7.18 28.35
C PHE A 4 13.57 5.81 27.82
N GLU A 5 13.03 5.36 26.69
CA GLU A 5 13.43 4.08 26.08
C GLU A 5 14.89 4.10 25.62
N ALA A 6 15.34 5.24 25.06
CA ALA A 6 16.74 5.41 24.68
C ALA A 6 17.67 5.32 25.92
N HIS A 7 17.30 5.99 27.01
CA HIS A 7 18.01 5.89 28.29
C HIS A 7 18.01 4.46 28.84
N PHE A 8 16.89 3.76 28.80
CA PHE A 8 16.79 2.38 29.28
C PHE A 8 17.65 1.42 28.45
N ARG A 9 17.65 1.56 27.11
CA ARG A 9 18.54 0.80 26.22
C ARG A 9 20.01 0.99 26.57
N ARG A 10 20.44 2.23 26.87
CA ARG A 10 21.81 2.53 27.29
C ARG A 10 22.18 1.85 28.62
N LEU A 11 21.27 1.82 29.60
CA LEU A 11 21.47 1.08 30.84
C LEU A 11 21.57 -0.44 30.60
N HIS A 12 20.64 -0.99 29.84
CA HIS A 12 20.61 -2.43 29.56
C HIS A 12 21.84 -2.89 28.78
N ALA A 13 22.30 -2.12 27.79
CA ALA A 13 23.52 -2.43 27.05
C ALA A 13 24.78 -2.46 27.93
N ARG A 14 24.81 -1.66 29.01
CA ARG A 14 25.94 -1.57 29.94
C ARG A 14 25.92 -2.67 31.00
N TYR A 15 24.73 -3.02 31.50
CA TYR A 15 24.57 -3.78 32.75
C TYR A 15 23.82 -5.11 32.61
N GLY A 16 23.14 -5.36 31.48
CA GLY A 16 22.34 -6.56 31.26
C GLY A 16 21.10 -6.69 32.16
N ALA A 17 20.16 -7.57 31.78
CA ALA A 17 18.97 -7.87 32.59
C ALA A 17 19.29 -8.87 33.72
N GLY A 18 18.51 -8.82 34.81
CA GLY A 18 18.51 -9.84 35.86
C GLY A 18 19.62 -9.75 36.91
N GLN A 19 20.51 -8.75 36.82
CA GLN A 19 21.53 -8.48 37.83
C GLN A 19 21.27 -7.14 38.54
N THR A 20 21.58 -7.10 39.84
CA THR A 20 21.52 -5.87 40.64
C THR A 20 22.89 -5.20 40.64
N HIS A 21 22.91 -3.91 40.29
CA HIS A 21 24.12 -3.11 40.21
C HIS A 21 24.08 -1.97 41.23
N GLU A 22 25.22 -1.67 41.85
CA GLU A 22 25.35 -0.56 42.79
C GLU A 22 26.06 0.63 42.11
N LEU A 23 25.31 1.70 41.86
CA LEU A 23 25.74 2.82 41.03
C LEU A 23 25.55 4.17 41.74
N GLN A 24 26.45 5.10 41.49
CA GLN A 24 26.31 6.50 41.83
C GLN A 24 25.43 7.21 40.78
N MET A 25 24.71 8.23 41.23
CA MET A 25 23.83 9.00 40.35
C MET A 25 24.59 9.70 39.21
N GLN A 26 25.84 10.11 39.44
CA GLN A 26 26.70 10.68 38.40
C GLN A 26 27.01 9.68 37.27
N GLU A 27 27.20 8.40 37.60
CA GLU A 27 27.50 7.36 36.61
C GLU A 27 26.32 7.14 35.67
N ILE A 28 25.10 7.11 36.22
CA ILE A 28 23.87 6.98 35.42
C ILE A 28 23.62 8.23 34.60
N ALA A 29 23.83 9.42 35.18
CA ALA A 29 23.69 10.69 34.46
C ALA A 29 24.66 10.78 33.27
N ALA A 30 25.89 10.29 33.43
CA ALA A 30 26.88 10.18 32.37
C ALA A 30 26.45 9.21 31.26
N ILE A 31 25.91 8.03 31.61
CA ILE A 31 25.34 7.08 30.64
C ILE A 31 24.18 7.71 29.85
N PHE A 32 23.35 8.52 30.51
CA PHE A 32 22.24 9.20 29.87
C PHE A 32 22.67 10.41 29.03
N GLY A 33 23.85 10.98 29.29
CA GLY A 33 24.29 12.24 28.69
C GLY A 33 23.44 13.42 29.17
N CYS A 34 22.99 13.41 30.43
CA CYS A 34 22.09 14.44 30.97
C CYS A 34 22.49 14.88 32.39
N SER A 35 21.81 15.92 32.91
CA SER A 35 22.02 16.36 34.30
C SER A 35 21.51 15.33 35.31
N VAL A 36 22.10 15.32 36.51
CA VAL A 36 21.66 14.48 37.64
C VAL A 36 20.17 14.68 37.97
N ARG A 37 19.64 15.89 37.79
CA ARG A 37 18.21 16.19 38.00
C ARG A 37 17.35 15.46 36.96
N ASN A 38 17.70 15.52 35.69
CA ASN A 38 16.96 14.84 34.62
C ASN A 38 17.08 13.31 34.74
N CYS A 39 18.24 12.81 35.14
CA CYS A 39 18.47 11.40 35.45
C CYS A 39 17.50 10.89 36.53
N ARG A 40 17.30 11.65 37.63
CA ARG A 40 16.33 11.28 38.67
C ARG A 40 14.88 11.22 38.15
N ILE A 41 14.50 12.19 37.31
CA ILE A 41 13.15 12.21 36.71
C ILE A 41 12.95 10.97 35.83
N ALA A 42 13.95 10.65 35.00
CA ALA A 42 13.93 9.49 34.13
C ALA A 42 13.84 8.17 34.92
N LEU A 43 14.70 7.97 35.92
CA LEU A 43 14.68 6.76 36.77
C LEU A 43 13.37 6.61 37.53
N LYS A 44 12.83 7.71 38.09
CA LYS A 44 11.53 7.68 38.79
C LYS A 44 10.41 7.22 37.84
N LYS A 45 10.38 7.74 36.61
CA LYS A 45 9.38 7.34 35.61
C LYS A 45 9.53 5.87 35.21
N MET A 46 10.75 5.43 34.91
CA MET A 46 11.02 4.03 34.55
C MET A 46 10.67 3.06 35.69
N HIS A 47 10.87 3.48 36.94
CA HIS A 47 10.46 2.70 38.11
C HIS A 47 8.95 2.59 38.24
N GLN A 48 8.21 3.70 38.06
CA GLN A 48 6.75 3.70 38.06
C GLN A 48 6.15 2.79 36.97
N GLU A 49 6.78 2.78 35.79
CA GLU A 49 6.41 1.91 34.66
C GLU A 49 6.91 0.46 34.80
N LYS A 50 7.56 0.12 35.92
CA LYS A 50 8.13 -1.21 36.22
C LYS A 50 9.18 -1.70 35.21
N TRP A 51 9.94 -0.80 34.59
CA TRP A 51 11.05 -1.17 33.71
C TRP A 51 12.29 -1.57 34.52
N LEU A 52 12.45 -0.95 35.69
CA LEU A 52 13.56 -1.16 36.62
C LEU A 52 13.10 -0.96 38.06
N ASP A 53 13.80 -1.57 39.00
CA ASP A 53 13.75 -1.23 40.42
C ASP A 53 14.92 -0.31 40.77
N TRP A 54 14.61 0.84 41.40
CA TRP A 54 15.60 1.85 41.77
C TRP A 54 15.47 2.18 43.25
N GLN A 55 16.50 1.83 44.02
CA GLN A 55 16.55 2.04 45.47
C GLN A 55 17.62 3.11 45.80
N PRO A 56 17.22 4.40 45.90
CA PRO A 56 18.16 5.48 46.15
C PRO A 56 18.70 5.43 47.58
N GLN A 57 20.02 5.56 47.74
CA GLN A 57 20.64 5.80 49.05
C GLN A 57 20.92 7.30 49.26
N ARG A 58 20.68 7.77 50.49
CA ARG A 58 20.96 9.17 50.89
C ARG A 58 22.39 9.32 51.41
N GLY A 59 23.12 10.29 50.87
CA GLY A 59 24.49 10.65 51.29
C GLY A 59 25.43 10.86 50.09
N ARG A 60 26.39 11.78 50.22
CA ARG A 60 27.38 12.06 49.17
C ARG A 60 28.28 10.83 48.98
N GLY A 61 28.41 10.34 47.75
CA GLY A 61 29.26 9.17 47.41
C GLY A 61 28.62 7.80 47.65
N LYS A 62 27.39 7.72 48.20
CA LYS A 62 26.72 6.44 48.40
C LYS A 62 26.22 5.86 47.08
N ARG A 63 26.40 4.55 46.92
CA ARG A 63 25.91 3.79 45.77
C ARG A 63 24.47 3.38 46.01
N SER A 64 23.63 3.58 45.01
CA SER A 64 22.21 3.21 45.00
C SER A 64 22.04 1.93 44.20
N ARG A 65 21.04 1.11 44.52
CA ARG A 65 20.81 -0.16 43.81
C ARG A 65 19.91 0.05 42.60
N LEU A 66 20.34 -0.48 41.47
CA LEU A 66 19.60 -0.58 40.23
C LEU A 66 19.38 -2.05 39.88
N HIS A 67 18.15 -2.43 39.58
CA HIS A 67 17.84 -3.76 39.07
C HIS A 67 16.95 -3.63 37.82
N LEU A 68 17.38 -4.17 36.68
CA LEU A 68 16.60 -4.10 35.44
C LEU A 68 15.59 -5.26 35.39
N LEU A 69 14.30 -4.93 35.42
CA LEU A 69 13.19 -5.89 35.55
C LEU A 69 12.74 -6.50 34.21
N THR A 70 13.20 -5.92 33.11
CA THR A 70 12.77 -6.27 31.75
C THR A 70 13.91 -6.02 30.77
N SER A 71 13.75 -6.52 29.55
CA SER A 71 14.68 -6.24 28.46
C SER A 71 14.10 -5.21 27.49
N PRO A 72 14.94 -4.48 26.74
CA PRO A 72 14.48 -3.60 25.66
C PRO A 72 13.57 -4.31 24.67
N GLU A 73 13.81 -5.60 24.39
CA GLU A 73 12.98 -6.42 23.51
C GLU A 73 11.59 -6.63 24.12
N LYS A 74 11.50 -6.96 25.40
CA LYS A 74 10.22 -7.20 26.07
C LYS A 74 9.40 -5.91 26.21
N LEU A 75 10.04 -4.77 26.48
CA LEU A 75 9.38 -3.46 26.46
C LEU A 75 8.90 -3.09 25.06
N PHE A 76 9.75 -3.32 24.05
CA PHE A 76 9.41 -3.12 22.65
C PHE A 76 8.16 -3.93 22.27
N SER A 77 8.13 -5.23 22.56
CA SER A 77 6.98 -6.09 22.29
C SER A 77 5.73 -5.62 23.05
N GLN A 78 5.83 -5.22 24.31
CA GLN A 78 4.68 -4.73 25.08
C GLN A 78 4.10 -3.42 24.52
N ASN A 79 4.96 -2.46 24.15
CA ASN A 79 4.51 -1.18 23.59
C ASN A 79 3.88 -1.36 22.21
N VAL A 80 4.49 -2.18 21.35
CA VAL A 80 3.93 -2.48 20.04
C VAL A 80 2.62 -3.26 20.18
N ASN A 81 2.54 -4.25 21.08
CA ASN A 81 1.28 -4.99 21.31
C ASN A 81 0.15 -4.07 21.77
N LYS A 82 0.40 -3.10 22.67
CA LYS A 82 -0.62 -2.13 23.10
C LYS A 82 -1.09 -1.22 21.96
N LEU A 83 -0.20 -0.83 21.06
CA LEU A 83 -0.56 -0.03 19.87
C LEU A 83 -1.34 -0.87 18.85
N LEU A 84 -0.93 -2.12 18.64
CA LEU A 84 -1.61 -3.07 17.76
C LEU A 84 -3.00 -3.47 18.28
N GLU A 85 -3.18 -3.67 19.59
CA GLU A 85 -4.49 -3.92 20.22
C GLU A 85 -5.48 -2.78 19.98
N LYS A 86 -4.96 -1.56 19.85
CA LYS A 86 -5.74 -0.37 19.50
C LYS A 86 -5.89 -0.16 17.99
N GLN A 87 -5.38 -1.09 17.17
CA GLN A 87 -5.29 -0.97 15.72
C GLN A 87 -4.58 0.32 15.26
N ASP A 88 -3.69 0.85 16.11
CA ASP A 88 -2.99 2.10 15.89
C ASP A 88 -1.67 1.85 15.15
N TYR A 89 -1.81 1.30 13.95
CA TYR A 89 -0.69 0.88 13.13
C TYR A 89 0.19 2.06 12.69
N GLY A 90 -0.38 3.27 12.54
CA GLY A 90 0.39 4.49 12.27
C GLY A 90 1.40 4.80 13.38
N ASN A 91 1.01 4.66 14.64
CA ASN A 91 1.93 4.83 15.76
C ASN A 91 2.92 3.66 15.90
N VAL A 92 2.56 2.44 15.50
CA VAL A 92 3.52 1.32 15.38
C VAL A 92 4.61 1.65 14.36
N LEU A 93 4.25 2.17 13.19
CA LEU A 93 5.21 2.53 12.14
C LEU A 93 6.11 3.70 12.54
N ARG A 94 5.53 4.74 13.17
CA ARG A 94 6.31 5.84 13.75
C ARG A 94 7.25 5.36 14.86
N PHE A 95 6.85 4.32 15.59
CA PHE A 95 7.66 3.73 16.65
C PHE A 95 8.83 2.90 16.09
N ILE A 96 8.61 2.14 15.02
CA ILE A 96 9.65 1.44 14.25
C ILE A 96 10.65 2.44 13.68
N GLY A 97 10.17 3.57 13.14
CA GLY A 97 11.01 4.55 12.46
C GLY A 97 11.74 3.90 11.30
N ASN A 98 13.05 4.11 11.17
CA ASN A 98 13.87 3.58 10.07
C ASN A 98 14.57 2.26 10.42
N ASP A 99 14.22 1.64 11.55
CA ASP A 99 14.92 0.45 12.04
C ASP A 99 14.41 -0.82 11.34
N LYS A 100 15.13 -1.23 10.29
CA LYS A 100 14.84 -2.43 9.50
C LYS A 100 14.77 -3.69 10.36
N TYR A 101 15.63 -3.81 11.38
CA TYR A 101 15.63 -4.98 12.26
C TYR A 101 14.35 -5.04 13.12
N LEU A 102 13.82 -3.88 13.53
CA LEU A 102 12.52 -3.81 14.21
C LEU A 102 11.36 -4.12 13.26
N LEU A 103 11.44 -3.69 12.00
CA LEU A 103 10.45 -4.07 10.98
C LEU A 103 10.47 -5.59 10.78
N ASP A 104 11.63 -6.19 10.52
CA ASP A 104 11.78 -7.64 10.28
C ASP A 104 11.31 -8.44 11.51
N ARG A 105 11.62 -8.00 12.74
CA ARG A 105 11.12 -8.64 13.95
C ARG A 105 9.60 -8.54 14.12
N LEU A 106 9.00 -7.40 13.84
CA LEU A 106 7.53 -7.26 13.89
C LEU A 106 6.83 -8.01 12.76
N SER A 107 7.52 -8.15 11.64
CA SER A 107 7.08 -8.94 10.49
C SER A 107 6.87 -10.40 10.88
N LEU A 108 7.89 -10.99 11.53
CA LEU A 108 7.86 -12.36 12.04
C LEU A 108 6.84 -12.55 13.17
N TRP A 109 6.65 -11.56 14.04
CA TRP A 109 5.85 -11.73 15.26
C TRP A 109 4.35 -11.46 15.11
N ARG A 110 3.90 -10.62 14.15
CA ARG A 110 2.49 -10.20 14.12
C ARG A 110 1.95 -9.59 12.82
N PHE A 111 2.79 -9.15 11.88
CA PHE A 111 2.30 -8.71 10.56
C PHE A 111 2.13 -9.86 9.57
N GLY A 112 2.72 -11.04 9.82
CA GLY A 112 2.41 -12.27 9.07
C GLY A 112 1.25 -13.08 9.69
N VAL A 113 1.10 -13.11 11.01
CA VAL A 113 0.38 -14.20 11.68
C VAL A 113 -0.88 -13.71 12.41
N GLN A 114 -2.05 -14.09 11.90
CA GLN A 114 -3.23 -14.38 12.71
C GLN A 114 -3.44 -15.89 12.69
N ASP A 115 -2.78 -16.58 13.62
CA ASP A 115 -3.02 -17.99 13.85
C ASP A 115 -4.34 -18.13 14.63
N LYS A 116 -5.43 -18.28 13.86
CA LYS A 116 -6.77 -18.79 14.24
C LYS A 116 -7.87 -18.55 13.18
N SER A 117 -7.62 -17.80 12.10
CA SER A 117 -8.56 -17.67 10.98
C SER A 117 -8.00 -18.32 9.72
N SER A 118 -8.81 -19.08 8.99
CA SER A 118 -8.49 -19.68 7.67
C SER A 118 -8.24 -18.65 6.55
N GLU A 119 -7.97 -17.39 6.89
CA GLU A 119 -7.84 -16.28 5.95
C GLU A 119 -6.37 -16.03 5.63
N THR A 120 -6.03 -16.05 4.34
CA THR A 120 -4.66 -15.77 3.85
C THR A 120 -4.48 -14.27 3.67
N ARG A 121 -3.58 -13.65 4.44
CA ARG A 121 -3.36 -12.20 4.42
C ARG A 121 -1.91 -11.85 4.08
N VAL A 122 -1.72 -10.79 3.30
CA VAL A 122 -0.39 -10.26 2.94
C VAL A 122 -0.27 -8.83 3.40
N ARG A 123 0.88 -8.48 4.01
CA ARG A 123 1.16 -7.11 4.43
C ARG A 123 2.42 -6.58 3.76
N ILE A 124 2.32 -5.38 3.21
CA ILE A 124 3.35 -4.79 2.35
C ILE A 124 3.76 -3.42 2.91
N PRO A 125 4.93 -3.30 3.57
CA PRO A 125 5.55 -2.01 3.81
C PRO A 125 5.88 -1.31 2.48
N TYR A 126 5.48 -0.05 2.34
CA TYR A 126 5.70 0.74 1.14
C TYR A 126 6.31 2.10 1.46
N TYR A 127 7.24 2.57 0.65
CA TYR A 127 8.09 3.73 0.97
C TYR A 127 7.39 5.09 0.98
N ARG A 128 6.13 5.16 0.57
CA ARG A 128 5.34 6.41 0.50
C ARG A 128 3.85 6.13 0.72
N ASN A 129 3.07 7.19 0.91
CA ASN A 129 1.62 7.12 0.89
C ASN A 129 1.14 6.80 -0.54
N LEU A 130 0.06 6.04 -0.63
CA LEU A 130 -0.60 5.74 -1.91
C LEU A 130 -1.68 6.76 -2.18
N ASP A 131 -1.75 7.23 -3.42
CA ASP A 131 -2.79 8.16 -3.86
C ASP A 131 -4.16 7.45 -3.97
N PRO A 132 -5.28 8.17 -3.90
CA PRO A 132 -6.61 7.58 -4.07
C PRO A 132 -6.73 6.84 -5.40
N LEU A 133 -7.33 5.64 -5.35
CA LEU A 133 -7.56 4.82 -6.53
C LEU A 133 -8.70 5.39 -7.38
N ASN A 134 -8.37 6.36 -8.25
CA ASN A 134 -9.31 6.98 -9.18
C ASN A 134 -8.88 6.72 -10.64
N PRO A 135 -9.66 5.96 -11.42
CA PRO A 135 -9.29 5.65 -12.81
C PRO A 135 -9.33 6.85 -13.75
N LEU A 136 -9.98 7.96 -13.38
CA LEU A 136 -10.15 9.16 -14.21
C LEU A 136 -9.05 10.21 -14.04
N VAL A 137 -8.01 9.93 -13.25
CA VAL A 137 -6.83 10.80 -13.11
C VAL A 137 -5.53 10.09 -13.48
N PRO A 138 -4.48 10.80 -13.92
CA PRO A 138 -3.17 10.21 -14.12
C PRO A 138 -2.62 9.65 -12.80
N LEU A 139 -2.23 8.38 -12.82
CA LEU A 139 -1.73 7.67 -11.64
C LEU A 139 -0.31 7.13 -11.85
N ARG A 140 0.43 7.05 -10.75
CA ARG A 140 1.74 6.40 -10.70
C ARG A 140 1.60 4.89 -10.91
N ARG A 141 2.71 4.23 -11.20
CA ARG A 141 2.74 2.80 -11.55
C ARG A 141 2.03 1.92 -10.52
N THR A 142 2.27 2.18 -9.23
CA THR A 142 1.75 1.36 -8.14
C THR A 142 0.23 1.44 -8.05
N GLU A 143 -0.33 2.64 -8.05
CA GLU A 143 -1.78 2.87 -8.02
C GLU A 143 -2.44 2.32 -9.28
N ARG A 144 -1.79 2.43 -10.46
CA ARG A 144 -2.24 1.75 -11.69
C ARG A 144 -2.27 0.24 -11.57
N HIS A 145 -1.30 -0.35 -10.87
CA HIS A 145 -1.30 -1.78 -10.62
C HIS A 145 -2.42 -2.17 -9.65
N LEU A 146 -2.63 -1.41 -8.57
CA LEU A 146 -3.70 -1.65 -7.60
C LEU A 146 -5.09 -1.45 -8.20
N LEU A 147 -5.29 -0.44 -9.04
CA LEU A 147 -6.52 -0.28 -9.81
C LEU A 147 -6.87 -1.50 -10.64
N ARG A 148 -5.89 -2.15 -11.29
CA ARG A 148 -6.12 -3.41 -12.04
C ARG A 148 -6.51 -4.60 -11.15
N GLN A 149 -6.20 -4.54 -9.86
CA GLN A 149 -6.68 -5.54 -8.90
C GLN A 149 -8.09 -5.22 -8.40
N CYS A 150 -8.42 -3.93 -8.30
CA CYS A 150 -9.69 -3.46 -7.75
C CYS A 150 -10.80 -3.29 -8.79
N LEU A 151 -10.47 -2.99 -10.04
CA LEU A 151 -11.43 -2.71 -11.11
C LEU A 151 -11.14 -3.61 -12.31
N SER A 152 -12.21 -3.94 -13.02
CA SER A 152 -12.19 -4.66 -14.29
C SER A 152 -12.58 -3.76 -15.44
N GLY A 153 -12.16 -4.12 -16.65
CA GLY A 153 -12.49 -3.41 -17.89
C GLY A 153 -13.55 -4.15 -18.70
N LEU A 154 -13.95 -3.57 -19.83
CA LEU A 154 -14.67 -4.32 -20.87
C LEU A 154 -13.76 -5.42 -21.44
N THR A 155 -12.55 -5.02 -21.81
CA THR A 155 -11.44 -5.87 -22.25
C THR A 155 -10.26 -5.69 -21.29
N ARG A 156 -9.29 -6.60 -21.33
CA ARG A 156 -8.04 -6.47 -20.58
C ARG A 156 -6.83 -6.92 -21.39
N TYR A 157 -5.66 -6.36 -21.11
CA TYR A 157 -4.40 -6.86 -21.64
C TYR A 157 -3.91 -8.05 -20.81
N ASP A 158 -3.64 -9.18 -21.47
CA ASP A 158 -3.01 -10.34 -20.86
C ASP A 158 -1.52 -10.34 -21.18
N ALA A 159 -0.69 -10.10 -20.16
CA ALA A 159 0.76 -10.01 -20.34
C ALA A 159 1.41 -11.36 -20.67
N VAL A 160 0.79 -12.48 -20.28
CA VAL A 160 1.30 -13.84 -20.58
C VAL A 160 1.02 -14.17 -22.04
N GLN A 161 -0.18 -13.87 -22.52
CA GLN A 161 -0.55 -14.11 -23.92
C GLN A 161 -0.13 -13.00 -24.88
N GLY A 162 0.30 -11.84 -24.36
CA GLY A 162 0.71 -10.67 -25.16
C GLY A 162 -0.42 -10.06 -26.00
N ARG A 163 -1.69 -10.21 -25.58
CA ARG A 163 -2.85 -9.76 -26.36
C ARG A 163 -4.00 -9.24 -25.51
N ILE A 164 -4.94 -8.56 -26.15
CA ILE A 164 -6.22 -8.19 -25.55
C ILE A 164 -7.10 -9.42 -25.44
N VAL A 165 -7.72 -9.61 -24.28
CA VAL A 165 -8.61 -10.73 -23.97
C VAL A 165 -9.91 -10.22 -23.32
N PRO A 166 -10.97 -11.05 -23.31
CA PRO A 166 -12.21 -10.75 -22.60
C PRO A 166 -12.01 -10.45 -21.11
N ASP A 167 -12.81 -9.52 -20.59
CA ASP A 167 -12.95 -9.28 -19.15
C ASP A 167 -14.44 -9.27 -18.74
N ILE A 168 -15.08 -8.10 -18.56
CA ILE A 168 -16.54 -8.03 -18.35
C ILE A 168 -17.30 -8.30 -19.65
N ALA A 169 -16.81 -7.79 -20.78
CA ALA A 169 -17.28 -8.25 -22.08
C ALA A 169 -16.68 -9.62 -22.35
N HIS A 170 -17.53 -10.64 -22.49
CA HIS A 170 -17.07 -12.00 -22.81
C HIS A 170 -16.85 -12.18 -24.32
N TYR A 171 -17.42 -11.30 -25.15
CA TYR A 171 -17.30 -11.30 -26.59
C TYR A 171 -17.47 -9.88 -27.13
N TRP A 172 -16.78 -9.57 -28.22
CA TRP A 172 -16.98 -8.34 -28.98
C TRP A 172 -16.71 -8.57 -30.46
N THR A 173 -17.30 -7.73 -31.31
CA THR A 173 -17.06 -7.70 -32.75
C THR A 173 -17.11 -6.28 -33.27
N HIS A 174 -16.74 -6.09 -34.53
CA HIS A 174 -16.85 -4.82 -35.22
C HIS A 174 -17.32 -5.03 -36.66
N ASN A 175 -17.83 -3.97 -37.28
CA ASN A 175 -18.09 -3.95 -38.72
C ASN A 175 -16.78 -3.92 -39.54
N GLU A 176 -16.87 -4.13 -40.85
CA GLU A 176 -15.70 -4.18 -41.74
C GLU A 176 -14.83 -2.92 -41.70
N ASP A 177 -15.47 -1.75 -41.51
CA ASP A 177 -14.79 -0.44 -41.49
C ASP A 177 -14.28 0.00 -40.10
N PHE A 178 -14.45 -0.82 -39.06
CA PHE A 178 -14.03 -0.50 -37.68
C PHE A 178 -14.64 0.80 -37.11
N THR A 179 -15.85 1.15 -37.56
CA THR A 179 -16.60 2.35 -37.12
C THR A 179 -17.74 2.02 -36.15
N ARG A 180 -18.12 0.75 -36.03
CA ARG A 180 -19.14 0.25 -35.10
C ARG A 180 -18.61 -1.00 -34.42
N TRP A 181 -18.58 -0.98 -33.09
CA TRP A 181 -18.16 -2.08 -32.24
C TRP A 181 -19.31 -2.50 -31.33
N GLU A 182 -19.49 -3.80 -31.16
CA GLU A 182 -20.54 -4.40 -30.34
C GLU A 182 -19.91 -5.29 -29.27
N PHE A 183 -20.37 -5.15 -28.03
CA PHE A 183 -19.84 -5.86 -26.86
C PHE A 183 -20.97 -6.56 -26.11
N TRP A 184 -20.76 -7.83 -25.77
CA TRP A 184 -21.68 -8.63 -24.97
C TRP A 184 -21.08 -8.88 -23.59
N LEU A 185 -21.83 -8.45 -22.57
CA LEU A 185 -21.42 -8.45 -21.17
C LEU A 185 -21.85 -9.75 -20.49
N LYS A 186 -21.08 -10.18 -19.49
CA LYS A 186 -21.48 -11.31 -18.64
C LYS A 186 -22.72 -10.92 -17.83
N SER A 187 -23.81 -11.66 -17.98
CA SER A 187 -25.03 -11.45 -17.17
C SER A 187 -24.81 -11.67 -15.66
N THR A 188 -23.73 -12.37 -15.30
CA THR A 188 -23.28 -12.58 -13.91
C THR A 188 -22.32 -11.50 -13.40
N ALA A 189 -22.01 -10.47 -14.20
CA ALA A 189 -21.12 -9.39 -13.78
C ALA A 189 -21.74 -8.60 -12.62
N ARG A 190 -20.96 -8.40 -11.56
CA ARG A 190 -21.39 -7.72 -10.34
C ARG A 190 -20.31 -6.78 -9.84
N PHE A 191 -20.74 -5.72 -9.16
CA PHE A 191 -19.88 -4.95 -8.28
C PHE A 191 -19.56 -5.75 -7.01
N ALA A 192 -18.55 -5.29 -6.26
CA ALA A 192 -18.11 -5.95 -5.03
C ALA A 192 -19.14 -5.97 -3.90
N ASP A 193 -20.16 -5.10 -3.97
CA ASP A 193 -21.32 -5.07 -3.07
C ASP A 193 -22.43 -6.06 -3.49
N GLY A 194 -22.25 -6.76 -4.61
CA GLY A 194 -23.23 -7.69 -5.18
C GLY A 194 -24.26 -7.05 -6.11
N CYS A 195 -24.23 -5.73 -6.33
CA CYS A 195 -25.11 -5.08 -7.30
C CYS A 195 -24.77 -5.49 -8.75
N GLU A 196 -25.79 -5.46 -9.61
CA GLU A 196 -25.60 -5.78 -11.03
C GLU A 196 -24.74 -4.74 -11.75
N LEU A 197 -23.80 -5.22 -12.57
CA LEU A 197 -23.02 -4.41 -13.50
C LEU A 197 -23.58 -4.60 -14.91
N ASP A 198 -24.49 -3.70 -15.29
CA ASP A 198 -25.18 -3.71 -16.59
C ASP A 198 -24.51 -2.80 -17.63
N ALA A 199 -24.99 -2.85 -18.87
CA ALA A 199 -24.50 -2.03 -19.96
C ALA A 199 -24.67 -0.52 -19.69
N SER A 200 -25.72 -0.13 -18.95
CA SER A 200 -25.92 1.26 -18.52
C SER A 200 -24.81 1.73 -17.59
N ALA A 201 -24.37 0.90 -16.63
CA ALA A 201 -23.25 1.21 -15.75
C ALA A 201 -21.94 1.34 -16.54
N VAL A 202 -21.70 0.42 -17.47
CA VAL A 202 -20.55 0.51 -18.38
C VAL A 202 -20.56 1.80 -19.18
N GLN A 203 -21.69 2.15 -19.79
CA GLN A 203 -21.88 3.38 -20.55
C GLN A 203 -21.52 4.60 -19.69
N ARG A 204 -22.00 4.67 -18.44
CA ARG A 204 -21.66 5.77 -17.51
C ARG A 204 -20.16 5.90 -17.29
N CYS A 205 -19.45 4.80 -17.04
CA CYS A 205 -17.99 4.84 -16.84
C CYS A 205 -17.26 5.36 -18.08
N LEU A 206 -17.63 4.87 -19.27
CA LEU A 206 -16.99 5.29 -20.51
C LEU A 206 -17.29 6.74 -20.88
N LEU A 207 -18.52 7.22 -20.64
CA LEU A 207 -18.85 8.63 -20.80
C LEU A 207 -18.05 9.51 -19.85
N ALA A 208 -17.89 9.09 -18.59
CA ALA A 208 -17.05 9.80 -17.63
C ALA A 208 -15.56 9.83 -18.05
N ALA A 209 -15.06 8.75 -18.64
CA ALA A 209 -13.72 8.70 -19.24
C ALA A 209 -13.56 9.70 -20.39
N SER A 210 -14.54 9.76 -21.29
CA SER A 210 -14.56 10.70 -22.43
C SER A 210 -14.69 12.16 -22.01
N GLN A 211 -15.20 12.43 -20.81
CA GLN A 211 -15.36 13.78 -20.26
C GLN A 211 -14.24 14.17 -19.29
N SER A 212 -13.35 13.25 -18.90
CA SER A 212 -12.24 13.55 -18.00
C SER A 212 -11.26 14.51 -18.70
N PRO A 213 -10.91 15.67 -18.09
CA PRO A 213 -9.99 16.63 -18.72
C PRO A 213 -8.66 16.02 -19.17
N GLN A 214 -8.17 15.02 -18.44
CA GLN A 214 -6.87 14.42 -18.66
C GLN A 214 -6.88 13.33 -19.73
N PHE A 215 -8.06 12.77 -20.03
CA PHE A 215 -8.21 11.64 -20.96
C PHE A 215 -9.14 11.91 -22.13
N ALA A 216 -9.98 12.96 -22.10
CA ALA A 216 -10.92 13.29 -23.17
C ALA A 216 -10.29 13.26 -24.58
N PRO A 217 -9.06 13.76 -24.82
CA PRO A 217 -8.44 13.70 -26.14
C PRO A 217 -8.31 12.27 -26.72
N ILE A 218 -7.98 11.25 -25.90
CA ILE A 218 -7.84 9.86 -26.38
C ILE A 218 -9.19 9.24 -26.78
N PHE A 219 -10.29 9.78 -26.24
CA PHE A 219 -11.65 9.32 -26.52
C PHE A 219 -12.37 10.14 -27.59
N SER A 220 -11.75 11.20 -28.12
CA SER A 220 -12.32 12.04 -29.18
C SER A 220 -12.80 11.30 -30.44
N PRO A 221 -12.26 10.11 -30.82
CA PRO A 221 -12.83 9.33 -31.92
C PRO A 221 -14.21 8.75 -31.63
N ILE A 222 -14.60 8.57 -30.37
CA ILE A 222 -15.87 7.98 -29.99
C ILE A 222 -17.00 8.99 -30.23
N LYS A 223 -17.96 8.58 -31.07
CA LYS A 223 -19.13 9.38 -31.43
C LYS A 223 -20.29 9.13 -30.47
N THR A 224 -20.62 7.85 -30.24
CA THR A 224 -21.75 7.42 -29.42
C THR A 224 -21.41 6.15 -28.66
N ILE A 225 -22.01 6.02 -27.48
CA ILE A 225 -21.97 4.80 -26.68
C ILE A 225 -23.42 4.53 -26.30
N THR A 226 -23.96 3.38 -26.73
CA THR A 226 -25.37 3.03 -26.54
C THR A 226 -25.46 1.71 -25.78
N ALA A 227 -26.23 1.71 -24.68
CA ALA A 227 -26.68 0.51 -23.99
C ALA A 227 -28.12 0.20 -24.44
N ASP A 228 -28.28 -0.65 -25.44
CA ASP A 228 -29.57 -0.97 -26.06
C ASP A 228 -30.28 -2.17 -25.38
N ALA A 229 -29.53 -3.00 -24.65
CA ALA A 229 -30.03 -4.07 -23.81
C ALA A 229 -29.18 -4.21 -22.53
N PRO A 230 -29.65 -4.91 -21.48
CA PRO A 230 -28.96 -4.97 -20.18
C PRO A 230 -27.50 -5.44 -20.24
N TRP A 231 -27.15 -6.28 -21.22
CA TRP A 231 -25.80 -6.85 -21.37
C TRP A 231 -25.24 -6.65 -22.78
N HIS A 232 -25.71 -5.65 -23.50
CA HIS A 232 -25.24 -5.32 -24.84
C HIS A 232 -24.88 -3.84 -24.93
N LEU A 233 -23.70 -3.56 -25.49
CA LEU A 233 -23.18 -2.21 -25.63
C LEU A 233 -22.67 -2.01 -27.06
N VAL A 234 -23.09 -0.91 -27.67
CA VAL A 234 -22.65 -0.50 -29.00
C VAL A 234 -21.84 0.78 -28.89
N ILE A 235 -20.65 0.81 -29.47
CA ILE A 235 -19.80 2.00 -29.57
C ILE A 235 -19.61 2.34 -31.04
N GLU A 236 -19.96 3.55 -31.43
CA GLU A 236 -19.70 4.07 -32.77
C GLU A 236 -18.63 5.15 -32.73
N THR A 237 -17.80 5.21 -33.76
CA THR A 237 -16.70 6.18 -33.87
C THR A 237 -16.90 7.07 -35.09
N HIS A 238 -16.32 8.28 -35.05
CA HIS A 238 -16.37 9.23 -36.17
C HIS A 238 -15.56 8.76 -37.38
N HIS A 239 -14.50 7.99 -37.14
CA HIS A 239 -13.59 7.42 -38.13
C HIS A 239 -13.15 6.03 -37.69
N PRO A 240 -12.60 5.19 -38.60
CA PRO A 240 -12.15 3.83 -38.26
C PRO A 240 -11.17 3.78 -37.09
N VAL A 241 -11.48 3.00 -36.05
CA VAL A 241 -10.58 2.74 -34.90
C VAL A 241 -10.34 1.25 -34.78
N ARG A 242 -9.26 0.76 -35.41
CA ARG A 242 -8.95 -0.68 -35.51
C ARG A 242 -8.67 -1.36 -34.17
N ARG A 243 -8.16 -0.62 -33.19
CA ARG A 243 -7.75 -1.13 -31.87
C ARG A 243 -8.55 -0.53 -30.72
N LEU A 244 -9.87 -0.38 -30.91
CA LEU A 244 -10.75 0.09 -29.85
C LEU A 244 -10.69 -0.87 -28.63
N ASP A 245 -10.55 -2.17 -28.88
CA ASP A 245 -10.28 -3.21 -27.88
C ASP A 245 -9.09 -2.87 -26.96
N CYS A 246 -8.00 -2.32 -27.49
CA CYS A 246 -6.86 -1.85 -26.70
C CYS A 246 -7.20 -0.63 -25.86
N LEU A 247 -7.90 0.36 -26.44
CA LEU A 247 -8.29 1.57 -25.73
C LEU A 247 -9.18 1.22 -24.53
N LEU A 248 -10.11 0.29 -24.71
CA LEU A 248 -11.04 -0.18 -23.68
C LEU A 248 -10.39 -1.07 -22.61
N ALA A 249 -9.12 -1.46 -22.80
CA ALA A 249 -8.31 -2.17 -21.81
C ALA A 249 -7.43 -1.21 -20.96
N THR A 250 -7.56 0.10 -21.14
CA THR A 250 -6.76 1.10 -20.42
C THR A 250 -7.39 1.51 -19.08
N GLN A 251 -6.61 2.17 -18.22
CA GLN A 251 -7.06 2.66 -16.91
C GLN A 251 -8.38 3.47 -16.95
N PRO A 252 -8.54 4.50 -17.79
CA PRO A 252 -9.73 5.35 -17.74
C PRO A 252 -11.03 4.63 -18.08
N THR A 253 -10.97 3.48 -18.78
CA THR A 253 -12.15 2.69 -19.18
C THR A 253 -12.51 1.60 -18.18
N MET A 254 -11.81 1.52 -17.04
CA MET A 254 -12.15 0.58 -15.98
C MET A 254 -13.52 0.92 -15.37
N LEU A 255 -14.20 -0.12 -14.92
CA LEU A 255 -15.60 -0.08 -14.54
C LEU A 255 -15.72 0.06 -13.03
N PHE A 256 -16.38 1.12 -12.59
CA PHE A 256 -16.55 1.48 -11.19
C PHE A 256 -17.84 2.29 -11.02
N ASP A 257 -18.28 2.42 -9.78
CA ASP A 257 -19.33 3.37 -9.41
C ASP A 257 -19.01 3.97 -8.04
N TYR A 258 -19.80 4.91 -7.57
CA TYR A 258 -19.71 5.44 -6.21
C TYR A 258 -21.00 5.20 -5.45
N GLN A 259 -20.88 4.74 -4.21
CA GLN A 259 -22.01 4.60 -3.29
C GLN A 259 -21.59 5.13 -1.92
N HIS A 260 -22.35 6.08 -1.38
CA HIS A 260 -22.04 6.75 -0.10
C HIS A 260 -20.60 7.30 -0.02
N GLY A 261 -20.05 7.78 -1.14
CA GLY A 261 -18.68 8.30 -1.20
C GLY A 261 -17.58 7.23 -1.32
N HIS A 262 -17.94 5.94 -1.32
CA HIS A 262 -17.00 4.83 -1.51
C HIS A 262 -17.06 4.29 -2.94
N ILE A 263 -15.89 3.91 -3.47
CA ILE A 263 -15.80 3.31 -4.80
C ILE A 263 -16.34 1.87 -4.77
N ARG A 264 -17.24 1.56 -5.71
CA ARG A 264 -17.72 0.21 -5.98
C ARG A 264 -16.80 -0.45 -7.00
N CYS A 265 -16.03 -1.40 -6.50
CA CYS A 265 -15.04 -2.14 -7.25
C CYS A 265 -15.67 -3.28 -8.08
N THR A 266 -14.99 -3.70 -9.15
CA THR A 266 -15.43 -4.78 -10.06
C THR A 266 -14.35 -5.86 -10.26
N GLY A 267 -13.15 -5.64 -9.74
CA GLY A 267 -12.01 -6.55 -9.87
C GLY A 267 -11.94 -7.63 -8.79
N ALA A 268 -10.80 -8.30 -8.73
CA ALA A 268 -10.48 -9.39 -7.80
C ALA A 268 -10.53 -8.98 -6.32
N PHE A 269 -10.21 -7.72 -6.04
CA PHE A 269 -10.27 -7.13 -4.71
C PHE A 269 -11.17 -5.90 -4.71
N HIS A 270 -11.56 -5.44 -3.53
CA HIS A 270 -12.21 -4.14 -3.34
C HIS A 270 -11.47 -3.34 -2.28
N LEU A 271 -11.53 -2.02 -2.42
CA LEU A 271 -10.95 -1.08 -1.47
C LEU A 271 -11.81 -1.04 -0.21
N GLN A 272 -11.34 -1.65 0.87
CA GLN A 272 -12.03 -1.62 2.18
C GLN A 272 -11.70 -0.33 2.94
N GLU A 273 -10.43 0.05 2.94
CA GLU A 273 -9.95 1.23 3.66
C GLU A 273 -8.85 1.93 2.87
N HIS A 274 -8.90 3.26 2.85
CA HIS A 274 -7.80 4.10 2.42
C HIS A 274 -7.67 5.30 3.37
N SER A 275 -6.54 5.36 4.06
CA SER A 275 -6.12 6.47 4.90
C SER A 275 -4.68 6.87 4.53
N ASP A 276 -4.17 7.95 5.11
CA ASP A 276 -2.85 8.49 4.75
C ASP A 276 -1.74 7.43 4.78
N ASN A 277 -1.76 6.53 5.77
CA ASN A 277 -0.70 5.53 5.97
C ASN A 277 -1.12 4.10 5.65
N PHE A 278 -2.38 3.85 5.27
CA PHE A 278 -2.92 2.50 5.06
C PHE A 278 -3.81 2.41 3.83
N MET A 279 -3.65 1.30 3.12
CA MET A 279 -4.61 0.85 2.12
C MET A 279 -4.91 -0.62 2.37
N VAL A 280 -6.18 -0.94 2.57
CA VAL A 280 -6.65 -2.32 2.81
C VAL A 280 -7.50 -2.74 1.63
N LEU A 281 -7.06 -3.79 0.93
CA LEU A 281 -7.81 -4.45 -0.13
C LEU A 281 -8.33 -5.79 0.40
N ARG A 282 -9.62 -6.05 0.23
CA ARG A 282 -10.24 -7.34 0.57
C ARG A 282 -10.68 -8.06 -0.68
N ARG A 283 -10.65 -9.40 -0.62
CA ARG A 283 -11.15 -10.27 -1.69
C ARG A 283 -12.59 -9.89 -2.06
N ASN A 284 -12.84 -9.69 -3.35
CA ASN A 284 -14.19 -9.54 -3.87
C ASN A 284 -14.83 -10.92 -4.05
N GLN A 285 -15.90 -11.21 -3.29
CA GLN A 285 -16.63 -12.48 -3.38
C GLN A 285 -17.47 -12.59 -4.65
N HIS A 286 -17.75 -11.47 -5.31
CA HIS A 286 -18.56 -11.37 -6.52
C HIS A 286 -17.73 -11.21 -7.79
N TRP A 287 -16.42 -11.43 -7.73
CA TRP A 287 -15.57 -11.33 -8.91
C TRP A 287 -15.96 -12.39 -9.95
N HIS A 288 -16.08 -11.98 -11.21
CA HIS A 288 -16.55 -12.78 -12.34
C HIS A 288 -15.51 -13.74 -12.92
N GLN A 289 -14.32 -13.83 -12.30
CA GLN A 289 -13.26 -14.76 -12.69
C GLN A 289 -12.89 -15.70 -11.51
N ALA A 290 -11.76 -16.39 -11.60
CA ALA A 290 -11.33 -17.35 -10.60
C ALA A 290 -10.99 -16.68 -9.26
N ARG A 291 -11.61 -17.13 -8.16
CA ARG A 291 -11.43 -16.54 -6.83
C ARG A 291 -9.93 -16.39 -6.47
N PRO A 292 -9.45 -15.18 -6.06
CA PRO A 292 -8.06 -14.97 -5.68
C PRO A 292 -7.68 -15.83 -4.49
N GLY A 293 -6.44 -16.29 -4.35
CA GLY A 293 -6.01 -17.08 -3.18
C GLY A 293 -5.95 -16.28 -1.88
N LEU A 294 -5.75 -14.95 -1.96
CA LEU A 294 -5.61 -14.05 -0.82
C LEU A 294 -6.96 -13.48 -0.36
N ASP A 295 -7.15 -13.36 0.95
CA ASP A 295 -8.32 -12.72 1.58
C ASP A 295 -8.12 -11.22 1.76
N GLU A 296 -6.91 -10.80 2.14
CA GLU A 296 -6.60 -9.40 2.45
C GLU A 296 -5.18 -9.04 1.99
N ILE A 297 -5.05 -7.84 1.43
CA ILE A 297 -3.76 -7.20 1.18
C ILE A 297 -3.77 -5.86 1.93
N THR A 298 -2.87 -5.71 2.89
CA THR A 298 -2.65 -4.45 3.59
C THR A 298 -1.36 -3.82 3.11
N ILE A 299 -1.44 -2.62 2.56
CA ILE A 299 -0.27 -1.81 2.24
C ILE A 299 -0.18 -0.70 3.26
N PHE A 300 1.00 -0.49 3.83
CA PHE A 300 1.21 0.53 4.84
C PHE A 300 2.48 1.32 4.58
N THR A 301 2.46 2.60 4.92
CA THR A 301 3.59 3.47 4.61
C THR A 301 4.71 3.34 5.64
N TRP A 302 5.88 2.93 5.17
CA TRP A 302 7.13 2.89 5.90
C TRP A 302 8.20 3.61 5.06
N ALA A 303 8.46 4.88 5.35
CA ALA A 303 9.34 5.76 4.57
C ALA A 303 10.70 5.95 5.27
N PRO A 304 11.67 5.03 5.11
CA PRO A 304 13.00 5.19 5.67
C PRO A 304 13.76 6.35 5.00
N GLU A 305 14.71 6.96 5.71
CA GLU A 305 15.62 7.99 5.17
C GLU A 305 16.36 7.54 3.90
N HIS A 306 16.66 6.25 3.81
CA HIS A 306 17.25 5.63 2.63
C HIS A 306 16.30 4.57 2.06
N ILE A 307 15.74 4.87 0.89
CA ILE A 307 14.85 3.96 0.18
C ILE A 307 15.66 3.13 -0.82
N SER A 308 15.76 1.83 -0.56
CA SER A 308 16.21 0.89 -1.60
C SER A 308 15.01 0.50 -2.45
N MET A 309 14.90 1.06 -3.65
CA MET A 309 13.87 0.68 -4.63
C MET A 309 14.03 -0.76 -5.16
N SER A 310 15.12 -1.44 -4.78
CA SER A 310 15.46 -2.81 -5.20
C SER A 310 14.75 -3.88 -4.38
N PHE A 311 14.16 -3.52 -3.23
CA PHE A 311 13.58 -4.50 -2.30
C PHE A 311 12.36 -3.92 -1.58
N ILE A 312 11.18 -4.45 -1.90
CA ILE A 312 9.97 -4.26 -1.09
C ILE A 312 9.86 -5.52 -0.22
N PRO A 313 10.00 -5.41 1.12
CA PRO A 313 9.79 -6.57 1.99
C PRO A 313 8.34 -7.07 1.79
N LEU A 314 8.17 -8.31 1.36
CA LEU A 314 6.88 -8.98 1.36
C LEU A 314 6.74 -9.74 2.67
N LEU A 315 5.74 -9.38 3.47
CA LEU A 315 5.48 -10.04 4.75
C LEU A 315 4.34 -11.05 4.54
N ARG A 316 4.67 -12.34 4.65
CA ARG A 316 3.72 -13.45 4.57
C ARG A 316 3.47 -14.02 5.96
N GLY A 317 2.27 -14.55 6.20
CA GLY A 317 2.03 -15.46 7.32
C GLY A 317 2.81 -16.75 7.11
N GLU A 318 3.25 -17.37 8.20
CA GLU A 318 4.10 -18.56 8.19
C GLU A 318 3.59 -19.63 7.21
N GLU A 319 4.39 -19.92 6.19
CA GLU A 319 4.56 -21.26 5.66
C GLU A 319 5.95 -21.37 5.02
N VAL A 320 6.54 -22.56 5.21
CA VAL A 320 7.87 -23.10 4.83
C VAL A 320 8.80 -22.13 4.10
N GLN A 321 10.02 -22.03 4.64
CA GLN A 321 11.20 -21.42 4.04
C GLN A 321 11.38 -21.90 2.59
N ASP A 322 10.74 -21.19 1.66
CA ASP A 322 10.88 -21.40 0.24
C ASP A 322 12.18 -20.70 -0.16
N ASP A 323 13.28 -21.46 -0.12
CA ASP A 323 14.62 -21.00 -0.51
C ASP A 323 14.72 -20.70 -2.02
N ARG A 324 13.63 -20.79 -2.78
CA ARG A 324 13.60 -20.29 -4.15
C ARG A 324 13.81 -18.77 -4.11
N PRO A 325 14.87 -18.26 -4.77
CA PRO A 325 15.09 -16.83 -4.81
C PRO A 325 13.88 -16.14 -5.45
N LEU A 326 13.32 -15.13 -4.78
CA LEU A 326 12.40 -14.14 -5.36
C LEU A 326 13.15 -13.31 -6.43
N ASN A 327 13.61 -13.96 -7.50
CA ASN A 327 14.46 -13.39 -8.53
C ASN A 327 13.83 -13.57 -9.91
N GLU A 328 12.59 -13.11 -10.10
CA GLU A 328 12.15 -12.70 -11.43
C GLU A 328 12.25 -11.18 -11.52
N ARG A 329 13.47 -10.70 -11.76
CA ARG A 329 13.69 -9.32 -12.20
C ARG A 329 13.35 -9.24 -13.68
N SER A 330 12.07 -9.03 -14.00
CA SER A 330 11.68 -8.63 -15.36
C SER A 330 11.86 -7.12 -15.50
N LEU A 331 12.60 -6.68 -16.52
CA LEU A 331 12.56 -5.29 -16.94
C LEU A 331 11.16 -5.00 -17.46
N GLU A 332 10.52 -3.98 -16.90
CA GLU A 332 9.25 -3.48 -17.41
C GLU A 332 9.53 -2.67 -18.68
N GLN A 333 8.74 -2.90 -19.74
CA GLN A 333 8.81 -2.11 -20.97
C GLN A 333 8.37 -0.68 -20.68
N SER A 334 9.33 0.16 -20.32
CA SER A 334 9.15 1.55 -19.94
C SER A 334 10.31 2.37 -20.48
N CYS A 335 10.09 3.66 -20.67
CA CYS A 335 11.13 4.62 -21.03
C CYS A 335 11.16 5.73 -19.99
N CYS A 336 12.36 6.21 -19.68
CA CYS A 336 12.56 7.47 -18.98
C CYS A 336 12.88 8.52 -20.03
N PHE A 337 12.18 9.64 -19.98
CA PHE A 337 12.40 10.77 -20.88
C PHE A 337 12.41 12.06 -20.05
N VAL A 338 13.13 13.05 -20.54
CA VAL A 338 13.11 14.41 -19.99
C VAL A 338 12.01 15.17 -20.73
N LEU A 339 11.04 15.70 -19.99
CA LEU A 339 10.08 16.65 -20.54
C LEU A 339 10.61 18.06 -20.32
N LEU A 340 10.71 18.81 -21.42
CA LEU A 340 11.12 20.21 -21.39
C LEU A 340 9.88 21.09 -21.48
N ASP A 341 9.82 22.07 -20.57
CA ASP A 341 8.79 23.11 -20.60
C ASP A 341 8.97 23.97 -21.86
N GLY A 342 7.94 24.00 -22.69
CA GLY A 342 7.94 24.73 -23.96
C GLY A 342 7.97 26.25 -23.80
N ASP A 343 7.65 26.76 -22.61
CA ASP A 343 7.71 28.18 -22.25
C ASP A 343 8.89 28.48 -21.29
N GLY A 344 9.73 27.47 -21.02
CA GLY A 344 10.84 27.56 -20.08
C GLY A 344 12.16 28.08 -20.68
N ALA A 345 13.18 28.18 -19.83
CA ALA A 345 14.51 28.69 -20.20
C ALA A 345 15.27 27.86 -21.26
N PHE A 346 14.80 26.64 -21.54
CA PHE A 346 15.39 25.72 -22.53
C PHE A 346 14.42 25.43 -23.68
N ALA A 347 13.46 26.33 -23.94
CA ALA A 347 12.47 26.17 -25.02
C ALA A 347 13.09 26.26 -26.42
N ASP A 348 14.18 27.02 -26.57
CA ASP A 348 14.87 27.20 -27.83
C ASP A 348 15.67 25.95 -28.24
N GLU A 349 16.00 25.85 -29.53
CA GLU A 349 16.72 24.67 -30.03
C GLU A 349 18.09 24.49 -29.39
N ALA A 350 18.79 25.59 -29.09
CA ALA A 350 20.09 25.55 -28.42
C ALA A 350 19.98 25.02 -26.99
N GLY A 351 19.00 25.48 -26.20
CA GLY A 351 18.74 25.01 -24.85
C GLY A 351 18.28 23.56 -24.82
N ARG A 352 17.42 23.14 -25.75
CA ARG A 352 17.00 21.73 -25.88
C ARG A 352 18.14 20.77 -26.22
N ARG A 353 19.12 21.20 -27.00
CA ARG A 353 20.31 20.40 -27.34
C ARG A 353 21.37 20.37 -26.23
N PHE A 354 21.34 21.35 -25.32
CA PHE A 354 22.28 21.43 -24.21
C PHE A 354 21.95 20.42 -23.09
N ILE A 355 20.66 20.16 -22.86
CA ILE A 355 20.15 19.12 -21.95
C ILE A 355 20.30 17.75 -22.60
#